data_AF-A0A2T0XJ03-F1
#
_entry.id   AF-A0A2T0XJ03-F1
#
_cell.length_a   1.000
_cell.length_b   1.000
_cell.length_c   1.000
_cell.angle_alpha   90.00
_cell.angle_beta   90.00
_cell.angle_gamma   90.00
#
_symmetry.space_group_name_H-M   'P 1'
#
loop_
_entity.id
_entity.type
_entity.pdbx_description
1 polymer ?
#
loop_
_entity_poly.entity_id
_entity_poly.type
_entity_poly.pdbx_seq_one_letter_code
_entity_poly.pdbx_strand_id
1 'polypeptide(L)'
;MGYWSKYLCGRRAVTGLASQPNGVVVGINEDYSALQKVMLDYSGWVISSAIKILPWLGIKDQSIVDFGCGRGDWLRAARQLGASDVLGLDTFALEGFAPDIPVQYVNLTQNITLARRYDLAMCLEVAEHLPQSAAATLVSSLVNAAPVVLFSAAIPGQGGIHHLNEQSPQYWFDLFQQHGYVCLDFRDAIWTDEAIEPWYRMNALVFAHPAHLPQGLTDYQVKQARHIVHPDIFQAYAPIGRNIILHFDQTKKQWFPEYTA
;
A
#
# COMPACT_ATOMS: atom_id res chain seq x y z
N MET A 1 -17.72 -4.97 17.56
CA MET A 1 -16.78 -6.11 17.55
C MET A 1 -16.46 -6.41 16.10
N GLY A 2 -15.35 -5.85 15.64
CA GLY A 2 -15.09 -5.52 14.23
C GLY A 2 -14.70 -6.72 13.37
N TYR A 3 -15.18 -6.70 12.14
CA TYR A 3 -15.02 -7.67 11.06
C TYR A 3 -13.56 -7.90 10.57
N TRP A 4 -12.57 -7.28 11.21
CA TRP A 4 -11.18 -7.17 10.75
C TRP A 4 -10.32 -8.43 10.94
N SER A 5 -10.75 -9.40 11.76
CA SER A 5 -9.94 -10.61 12.05
C SER A 5 -9.93 -11.68 10.94
N LYS A 6 -10.84 -11.63 9.96
CA LYS A 6 -11.02 -12.76 9.02
C LYS A 6 -10.29 -12.65 7.69
N TYR A 7 -9.79 -11.48 7.30
CA TYR A 7 -9.32 -11.26 5.93
C TYR A 7 -7.81 -11.01 5.80
N LEU A 8 -7.12 -10.70 6.91
CA LEU A 8 -5.64 -10.59 6.93
C LEU A 8 -4.94 -11.81 7.55
N CYS A 9 -5.69 -12.78 8.07
CA CYS A 9 -5.15 -14.07 8.50
C CYS A 9 -5.83 -15.18 7.71
N GLY A 10 -5.15 -15.68 6.68
CA GLY A 10 -5.44 -16.98 6.08
C GLY A 10 -5.20 -18.10 7.11
N ARG A 11 -6.11 -18.24 8.07
CA ARG A 11 -6.29 -19.44 8.90
C ARG A 11 -7.79 -19.65 9.10
N ARG A 12 -8.44 -20.30 8.12
CA ARG A 12 -9.54 -21.20 8.49
C ARG A 12 -8.92 -22.52 8.91
N ALA A 13 -9.25 -22.95 10.12
CA ALA A 13 -8.80 -24.20 10.70
C ALA A 13 -9.11 -25.36 9.74
N VAL A 14 -8.06 -26.01 9.24
CA VAL A 14 -8.16 -27.35 8.66
C VAL A 14 -8.47 -28.28 9.83
N THR A 15 -9.72 -28.70 9.96
CA THR A 15 -10.09 -29.80 10.84
C THR A 15 -10.11 -31.07 10.00
N GLY A 16 -9.14 -31.95 10.25
CA GLY A 16 -9.04 -33.25 9.57
C GLY A 16 -7.62 -33.57 9.11
N LEU A 17 -6.70 -33.76 10.05
CA LEU A 17 -5.44 -34.45 9.76
C LEU A 17 -5.73 -35.96 9.74
N ALA A 18 -5.73 -36.55 8.54
CA ALA A 18 -5.45 -37.97 8.37
C ALA A 18 -4.14 -38.08 7.59
N SER A 19 -3.11 -38.61 8.24
CA SER A 19 -1.79 -38.83 7.66
C SER A 19 -1.82 -39.99 6.67
N GLN A 20 -1.37 -39.75 5.44
CA GLN A 20 -0.95 -40.79 4.49
C GLN A 20 0.41 -40.37 3.89
N PRO A 21 1.32 -41.31 3.57
CA PRO A 21 2.76 -41.01 3.58
C PRO A 21 3.32 -40.36 2.30
N ASN A 22 2.57 -40.15 1.22
CA ASN A 22 3.17 -39.73 -0.05
C ASN A 22 2.32 -38.67 -0.77
N GLY A 23 2.87 -37.45 -0.87
CA GLY A 23 2.53 -36.43 -1.88
C GLY A 23 1.11 -35.85 -1.83
N VAL A 24 0.96 -34.66 -1.26
CA VAL A 24 -0.31 -33.91 -1.38
C VAL A 24 -0.30 -33.12 -2.68
N VAL A 25 -1.12 -33.54 -3.64
CA VAL A 25 -1.73 -32.65 -4.63
C VAL A 25 -2.92 -31.98 -3.93
N VAL A 26 -2.82 -30.68 -3.64
CA VAL A 26 -3.95 -29.91 -3.13
C VAL A 26 -4.84 -29.56 -4.31
N GLY A 27 -5.96 -30.27 -4.47
CA GLY A 27 -7.05 -29.83 -5.32
C GLY A 27 -7.82 -28.72 -4.59
N ILE A 28 -7.61 -27.47 -5.02
CA ILE A 28 -8.48 -26.34 -4.63
C ILE A 28 -9.79 -26.45 -5.43
N ASN A 29 -10.89 -26.70 -4.72
CA ASN A 29 -12.24 -26.57 -5.25
C ASN A 29 -12.75 -25.21 -4.73
N GLU A 30 -12.36 -24.11 -5.39
CA GLU A 30 -12.77 -22.77 -4.98
C GLU A 30 -14.04 -22.33 -5.71
N ASP A 31 -15.05 -21.94 -4.94
CA ASP A 31 -16.24 -21.27 -5.44
C ASP A 31 -15.84 -19.83 -5.84
N TYR A 32 -15.54 -19.65 -7.12
CA TYR A 32 -15.09 -18.38 -7.71
C TYR A 32 -16.02 -17.20 -7.39
N SER A 33 -17.30 -17.44 -7.08
CA SER A 33 -18.26 -16.38 -6.74
C SER A 33 -17.95 -15.68 -5.41
N ALA A 34 -17.43 -16.42 -4.41
CA ALA A 34 -17.07 -15.86 -3.12
C ALA A 34 -15.77 -15.04 -3.21
N LEU A 35 -14.81 -15.50 -4.01
CA LEU A 35 -13.58 -14.75 -4.30
C LEU A 35 -13.89 -13.47 -5.08
N GLN A 36 -14.78 -13.55 -6.07
CA GLN A 36 -15.21 -12.39 -6.84
C GLN A 36 -15.92 -11.36 -5.96
N LYS A 37 -16.78 -11.79 -5.02
CA LYS A 37 -17.42 -10.89 -4.06
C LYS A 37 -16.40 -10.24 -3.11
N VAL A 38 -15.45 -11.00 -2.56
CA VAL A 38 -14.38 -10.44 -1.69
C VAL A 38 -13.49 -9.47 -2.48
N MET A 39 -13.20 -9.76 -3.74
CA MET A 39 -12.45 -8.87 -4.63
C MET A 39 -13.22 -7.59 -4.98
N LEU A 40 -14.54 -7.68 -5.18
CA LEU A 40 -15.43 -6.53 -5.39
C LEU A 40 -15.54 -5.66 -4.12
N ASP A 41 -15.70 -6.27 -2.95
CA ASP A 41 -15.72 -5.55 -1.67
C ASP A 41 -14.36 -4.86 -1.41
N TYR A 42 -13.23 -5.53 -1.71
CA TYR A 42 -11.88 -4.95 -1.64
C TYR A 42 -11.72 -3.78 -2.62
N SER A 43 -12.29 -3.86 -3.83
CA SER A 43 -12.28 -2.73 -4.78
C SER A 43 -13.05 -1.52 -4.25
N GLY A 44 -14.10 -1.72 -3.46
CA GLY A 44 -14.88 -0.63 -2.85
C GLY A 44 -14.04 0.22 -1.90
N TRP A 45 -13.22 -0.40 -1.05
CA TRP A 45 -12.37 0.32 -0.09
C TRP A 45 -11.17 1.02 -0.74
N VAL A 46 -10.56 0.40 -1.76
CA VAL A 46 -9.50 1.04 -2.55
C VAL A 46 -10.02 2.27 -3.28
N ILE A 47 -11.19 2.16 -3.93
CA ILE A 47 -11.84 3.30 -4.59
C ILE A 47 -12.23 4.38 -3.57
N SER A 48 -12.76 4.00 -2.41
CA SER A 48 -13.08 4.95 -1.33
C SER A 48 -11.85 5.74 -0.89
N SER A 49 -10.72 5.05 -0.66
CA SER A 49 -9.44 5.68 -0.31
C SER A 49 -8.99 6.67 -1.39
N ALA A 50 -9.06 6.26 -2.67
CA ALA A 50 -8.70 7.12 -3.79
C ALA A 50 -9.60 8.36 -3.89
N ILE A 51 -10.92 8.21 -3.73
CA ILE A 51 -11.87 9.33 -3.75
C ILE A 51 -11.59 10.35 -2.63
N LYS A 52 -11.05 9.91 -1.50
CA LYS A 52 -10.71 10.76 -0.36
C LYS A 52 -9.34 11.42 -0.47
N ILE A 53 -8.35 10.72 -1.03
CA ILE A 53 -6.96 11.21 -1.10
C ILE A 53 -6.75 12.10 -2.33
N LEU A 54 -7.23 11.69 -3.51
CA LEU A 54 -6.97 12.40 -4.76
C LEU A 54 -7.40 13.89 -4.73
N PRO A 55 -8.51 14.31 -4.09
CA PRO A 55 -8.90 15.73 -4.03
C PRO A 55 -7.82 16.66 -3.45
N TRP A 56 -6.96 16.16 -2.55
CA TRP A 56 -5.83 16.92 -2.01
C TRP A 56 -4.81 17.34 -3.07
N LEU A 57 -4.75 16.60 -4.19
CA LEU A 57 -3.83 16.82 -5.30
C LEU A 57 -4.41 17.69 -6.42
N GLY A 58 -5.71 18.02 -6.40
CA GLY A 58 -6.34 18.82 -7.45
C GLY A 58 -6.41 18.10 -8.81
N ILE A 59 -6.92 16.86 -8.83
CA ILE A 59 -6.95 15.96 -9.99
C ILE A 59 -7.81 16.39 -11.20
N LYS A 60 -8.64 17.42 -11.08
CA LYS A 60 -9.50 17.84 -12.19
C LYS A 60 -8.65 18.31 -13.37
N ASP A 61 -9.00 17.82 -14.56
CA ASP A 61 -8.34 18.09 -15.84
C ASP A 61 -6.86 17.64 -15.90
N GLN A 62 -6.37 16.91 -14.90
CA GLN A 62 -4.98 16.42 -14.85
C GLN A 62 -4.79 15.14 -15.65
N SER A 63 -3.58 14.96 -16.16
CA SER A 63 -3.08 13.71 -16.70
C SER A 63 -2.34 12.90 -15.64
N ILE A 64 -2.66 11.60 -15.52
CA ILE A 64 -2.17 10.75 -14.43
C ILE A 64 -1.57 9.46 -14.98
N VAL A 65 -0.42 9.05 -14.43
CA VAL A 65 0.16 7.72 -14.66
C VAL A 65 0.30 6.96 -13.35
N ASP A 66 -0.09 5.68 -13.31
CA ASP A 66 -0.07 4.85 -12.09
C ASP A 66 0.85 3.65 -12.26
N PHE A 67 1.93 3.60 -11.48
CA PHE A 67 2.95 2.56 -11.51
C PHE A 67 2.56 1.43 -10.55
N GLY A 68 2.28 0.25 -11.11
CA GLY A 68 1.68 -0.88 -10.40
C GLY A 68 0.18 -0.71 -10.20
N CYS A 69 -0.52 -0.31 -11.25
CA CYS A 69 -1.94 0.07 -11.18
C CYS A 69 -2.90 -1.07 -10.82
N GLY A 70 -2.46 -2.33 -10.90
CA GLY A 70 -3.23 -3.53 -10.62
C GLY A 70 -4.52 -3.58 -11.42
N ARG A 71 -5.65 -3.41 -10.71
CA ARG A 71 -6.99 -3.36 -11.32
C ARG A 71 -7.37 -1.98 -11.90
N GLY A 72 -6.54 -0.97 -11.73
CA GLY A 72 -6.80 0.39 -12.16
C GLY A 72 -7.82 1.14 -11.28
N ASP A 73 -8.07 0.67 -10.05
CA ASP A 73 -9.09 1.24 -9.16
C ASP A 73 -8.82 2.72 -8.83
N TRP A 74 -7.56 3.08 -8.58
CA TRP A 74 -7.13 4.48 -8.36
C TRP A 74 -7.35 5.36 -9.60
N LEU A 75 -7.02 4.85 -10.79
CA LEU A 75 -7.24 5.56 -12.05
C LEU A 75 -8.74 5.70 -12.39
N ARG A 76 -9.58 4.71 -12.06
CA ARG A 76 -11.04 4.80 -12.19
C ARG A 76 -11.61 5.87 -11.26
N ALA A 77 -11.17 5.92 -10.01
CA ALA A 77 -11.54 7.00 -9.09
C ALA A 77 -11.09 8.36 -9.63
N ALA A 78 -9.88 8.45 -10.18
CA ALA A 78 -9.37 9.69 -10.77
C ALA A 78 -10.20 10.15 -11.98
N ARG A 79 -10.61 9.24 -12.87
CA ARG A 79 -11.58 9.52 -13.96
C ARG A 79 -12.88 10.10 -13.40
N GLN A 80 -13.45 9.49 -12.37
CA GLN A 80 -14.70 9.95 -11.75
C GLN A 80 -14.56 11.35 -11.13
N LEU A 81 -13.37 11.69 -10.63
CA LEU A 81 -13.04 13.01 -10.09
C LEU A 81 -12.63 14.04 -11.16
N GLY A 82 -12.65 13.67 -12.45
CA GLY A 82 -12.45 14.58 -13.57
C GLY A 82 -11.04 14.63 -14.14
N ALA A 83 -10.18 13.63 -13.93
CA ALA A 83 -8.91 13.53 -14.65
C ALA A 83 -9.15 13.47 -16.18
N SER A 84 -8.31 14.13 -16.97
CA SER A 84 -8.46 14.28 -18.44
C SER A 84 -7.77 13.18 -19.22
N ASP A 85 -6.56 12.76 -18.80
CA ASP A 85 -5.84 11.56 -19.31
C ASP A 85 -5.36 10.61 -18.18
N VAL A 86 -5.39 9.29 -18.40
CA VAL A 86 -4.94 8.27 -17.43
C VAL A 86 -4.16 7.17 -18.15
N LEU A 87 -3.10 6.66 -17.53
CA LEU A 87 -2.36 5.48 -17.98
C LEU A 87 -1.96 4.61 -16.78
N GLY A 88 -2.31 3.33 -16.81
CA GLY A 88 -1.76 2.34 -15.88
C GLY A 88 -0.49 1.70 -16.42
N LEU A 89 0.49 1.47 -15.55
CA LEU A 89 1.63 0.61 -15.80
C LEU A 89 1.56 -0.56 -14.81
N ASP A 90 1.76 -1.79 -15.29
CA ASP A 90 1.85 -2.95 -14.40
C ASP A 90 2.82 -3.99 -14.94
N THR A 91 3.18 -5.00 -14.17
CA THR A 91 4.06 -6.09 -14.58
C THR A 91 3.31 -7.21 -15.32
N PHE A 92 2.03 -7.43 -15.02
CA PHE A 92 1.23 -8.48 -15.68
C PHE A 92 -0.27 -8.18 -15.65
N ALA A 93 -1.01 -8.83 -16.57
CA ALA A 93 -2.46 -8.79 -16.57
C ALA A 93 -3.01 -9.72 -15.47
N LEU A 94 -3.98 -9.23 -14.71
CA LEU A 94 -4.70 -10.04 -13.73
C LEU A 94 -5.69 -10.96 -14.47
N GLU A 95 -5.55 -12.28 -14.28
CA GLU A 95 -6.45 -13.25 -14.91
C GLU A 95 -7.91 -13.01 -14.50
N GLY A 96 -8.82 -13.04 -15.47
CA GLY A 96 -10.24 -12.76 -15.25
C GLY A 96 -10.59 -11.28 -15.01
N PHE A 97 -9.61 -10.36 -15.14
CA PHE A 97 -9.83 -8.93 -14.97
C PHE A 97 -9.38 -8.16 -16.21
N ALA A 98 -10.31 -7.42 -16.83
CA ALA A 98 -10.02 -6.50 -17.92
C ALA A 98 -10.20 -5.06 -17.41
N PRO A 99 -9.12 -4.28 -17.23
CA PRO A 99 -9.23 -2.89 -16.84
C PRO A 99 -10.03 -2.08 -17.86
N ASP A 100 -10.92 -1.21 -17.39
CA ASP A 100 -11.65 -0.21 -18.18
C ASP A 100 -10.83 1.08 -18.40
N ILE A 101 -9.51 0.96 -18.28
CA ILE A 101 -8.51 2.01 -18.44
C ILE A 101 -7.38 1.50 -19.34
N PRO A 102 -6.62 2.37 -20.03
CA PRO A 102 -5.43 1.94 -20.75
C PRO A 102 -4.36 1.48 -19.76
N VAL A 103 -3.80 0.29 -20.00
CA VAL A 103 -2.70 -0.29 -19.22
C VAL A 103 -1.58 -0.74 -20.15
N GLN A 104 -0.33 -0.44 -19.78
CA GLN A 104 0.86 -0.99 -20.41
C GLN A 104 1.58 -1.95 -19.46
N TYR A 105 1.90 -3.15 -19.96
CA TYR A 105 2.64 -4.14 -19.19
C TYR A 105 4.15 -3.96 -19.39
N VAL A 106 4.84 -3.58 -18.31
CA VAL A 106 6.26 -3.21 -18.29
C VAL A 106 6.96 -3.77 -17.05
N ASN A 107 8.27 -3.96 -17.12
CA ASN A 107 9.04 -4.33 -15.93
C ASN A 107 9.36 -3.09 -15.08
N LEU A 108 8.67 -2.94 -13.95
CA LEU A 108 8.87 -1.84 -13.00
C LEU A 108 10.25 -1.82 -12.32
N THR A 109 11.06 -2.89 -12.45
CA THR A 109 12.44 -2.90 -11.95
C THR A 109 13.44 -2.25 -12.92
N GLN A 110 13.00 -1.83 -14.10
CA GLN A 110 13.83 -1.25 -15.15
C GLN A 110 13.52 0.25 -15.31
N ASN A 111 14.41 0.99 -15.97
CA ASN A 111 14.14 2.38 -16.32
C ASN A 111 12.93 2.45 -17.26
N ILE A 112 11.90 3.20 -16.85
CA ILE A 112 10.71 3.42 -17.66
C ILE A 112 10.81 4.80 -18.30
N THR A 113 10.77 4.82 -19.63
CA THR A 113 10.69 6.07 -20.41
C THR A 113 9.32 6.14 -21.06
N LEU A 114 8.53 7.13 -20.64
CA LEU A 114 7.21 7.39 -21.21
C LEU A 114 7.35 8.34 -22.39
N ALA A 115 6.43 8.24 -23.37
CA ALA A 115 6.42 9.10 -24.55
C ALA A 115 6.17 10.59 -24.23
N ARG A 116 5.64 10.88 -23.03
CA ARG A 116 5.34 12.21 -22.54
C ARG A 116 5.45 12.24 -21.01
N ARG A 117 5.45 13.46 -20.45
CA ARG A 117 5.23 13.68 -19.02
C ARG A 117 3.73 13.80 -18.71
N TYR A 118 3.39 13.40 -17.50
CA TYR A 118 2.08 13.53 -16.87
C TYR A 118 2.13 14.62 -15.81
N ASP A 119 0.97 15.05 -15.33
CA ASP A 119 0.87 16.05 -14.25
C ASP A 119 1.06 15.39 -12.88
N LEU A 120 0.61 14.13 -12.75
CA LEU A 120 0.73 13.32 -11.54
C LEU A 120 1.20 11.89 -11.89
N ALA A 121 2.17 11.40 -11.13
CA ALA A 121 2.50 9.97 -11.06
C ALA A 121 1.98 9.39 -9.74
N MET A 122 1.53 8.15 -9.77
CA MET A 122 1.14 7.39 -8.58
C MET A 122 1.97 6.11 -8.50
N CYS A 123 2.28 5.68 -7.27
CA CYS A 123 2.90 4.39 -6.98
C CYS A 123 2.50 4.01 -5.54
N LEU A 124 1.51 3.13 -5.40
CA LEU A 124 0.79 2.95 -4.15
C LEU A 124 0.73 1.47 -3.74
N GLU A 125 1.46 1.11 -2.69
CA GLU A 125 1.63 -0.27 -2.21
C GLU A 125 2.17 -1.19 -3.33
N VAL A 126 3.29 -0.77 -3.93
CA VAL A 126 3.95 -1.43 -5.08
C VAL A 126 5.45 -1.59 -4.84
N ALA A 127 6.10 -0.54 -4.33
CA ALA A 127 7.56 -0.48 -4.22
C ALA A 127 8.15 -1.53 -3.26
N GLU A 128 7.37 -1.98 -2.28
CA GLU A 128 7.71 -3.05 -1.34
C GLU A 128 7.74 -4.45 -1.99
N HIS A 129 7.04 -4.64 -3.11
CA HIS A 129 7.03 -5.90 -3.85
C HIS A 129 8.24 -6.03 -4.80
N LEU A 130 8.95 -4.94 -5.05
CA LEU A 130 10.14 -4.94 -5.89
C LEU A 130 11.40 -5.21 -5.05
N PRO A 131 12.47 -5.79 -5.64
CA PRO A 131 13.76 -5.88 -4.94
C PRO A 131 14.26 -4.48 -4.55
N GLN A 132 14.92 -4.36 -3.39
CA GLN A 132 15.51 -3.10 -2.92
C GLN A 132 16.45 -2.46 -3.95
N SER A 133 17.16 -3.28 -4.75
CA SER A 133 18.04 -2.79 -5.82
C SER A 133 17.30 -2.03 -6.94
N ALA A 134 15.98 -2.18 -7.06
CA ALA A 134 15.16 -1.45 -8.02
C ALA A 134 14.67 -0.09 -7.50
N ALA A 135 14.77 0.18 -6.20
CA ALA A 135 14.15 1.36 -5.56
C ALA A 135 14.58 2.69 -6.19
N ALA A 136 15.89 2.90 -6.39
CA ALA A 136 16.41 4.12 -7.02
C ALA A 136 15.95 4.27 -8.48
N THR A 137 15.89 3.16 -9.22
CA THR A 137 15.41 3.12 -10.61
C THR A 137 13.92 3.44 -10.70
N LEU A 138 13.12 2.92 -9.77
CA LEU A 138 11.69 3.23 -9.66
C LEU A 138 11.47 4.71 -9.36
N VAL A 139 12.16 5.27 -8.35
CA VAL A 139 12.04 6.70 -8.00
C VAL A 139 12.46 7.59 -9.18
N SER A 140 13.57 7.25 -9.85
CA SER A 140 14.00 7.94 -11.08
C SER A 140 12.92 7.92 -12.18
N SER A 141 12.25 6.78 -12.37
CA SER A 141 11.16 6.66 -13.34
C SER A 141 9.94 7.52 -12.96
N LEU A 142 9.58 7.56 -11.68
CA LEU A 142 8.46 8.37 -11.17
C LEU A 142 8.70 9.88 -11.36
N VAL A 143 9.88 10.38 -10.96
CA VAL A 143 10.21 11.82 -11.11
C VAL A 143 10.41 12.24 -12.58
N ASN A 144 10.75 11.28 -13.44
CA ASN A 144 10.79 11.48 -14.89
C ASN A 144 9.40 11.50 -15.51
N ALA A 145 8.44 10.79 -14.92
CA ALA A 145 7.08 10.72 -15.41
C ALA A 145 6.26 11.98 -15.08
N ALA A 146 6.38 12.53 -13.88
CA ALA A 146 5.56 13.67 -13.45
C ALA A 146 6.25 14.58 -12.42
N PRO A 147 5.91 15.88 -12.35
CA PRO A 147 6.44 16.81 -11.35
C PRO A 147 5.85 16.60 -9.94
N VAL A 148 4.75 15.85 -9.83
CA VAL A 148 4.10 15.49 -8.56
C VAL A 148 3.94 13.97 -8.53
N VAL A 149 4.24 13.36 -7.39
CA VAL A 149 4.17 11.92 -7.16
C VAL A 149 3.39 11.64 -5.88
N LEU A 150 2.29 10.91 -5.98
CA LEU A 150 1.62 10.30 -4.83
C LEU A 150 2.22 8.91 -4.60
N PHE A 151 2.85 8.71 -3.45
CA PHE A 151 3.66 7.53 -3.16
C PHE A 151 3.23 6.87 -1.86
N SER A 152 3.15 5.54 -1.86
CA SER A 152 2.90 4.71 -0.67
C SER A 152 3.65 3.40 -0.83
N ALA A 153 4.29 2.94 0.23
CA ALA A 153 4.94 1.63 0.29
C ALA A 153 4.99 1.13 1.73
N ALA A 154 4.90 -0.18 1.90
CA ALA A 154 4.92 -0.81 3.21
C ALA A 154 6.19 -0.46 4.02
N ILE A 155 5.98 -0.11 5.30
CA ILE A 155 7.07 0.13 6.26
C ILE A 155 7.60 -1.18 6.85
N PRO A 156 8.85 -1.21 7.37
CA PRO A 156 9.42 -2.41 7.99
C PRO A 156 8.53 -3.01 9.07
N GLY A 157 8.18 -4.28 8.89
CA GLY A 157 7.33 -5.04 9.82
C GLY A 157 5.83 -4.87 9.58
N GLN A 158 5.40 -4.12 8.55
CA GLN A 158 4.00 -4.06 8.14
C GLN A 158 3.50 -5.43 7.68
N GLY A 159 4.36 -6.22 7.03
CA GLY A 159 4.00 -7.51 6.46
C GLY A 159 3.05 -7.37 5.26
N GLY A 160 2.79 -8.51 4.62
CA GLY A 160 1.94 -8.60 3.43
C GLY A 160 2.42 -9.71 2.51
N ILE A 161 1.74 -9.90 1.38
CA ILE A 161 2.05 -10.97 0.45
C ILE A 161 3.24 -10.55 -0.41
N HIS A 162 4.34 -11.32 -0.35
CA HIS A 162 5.54 -11.08 -1.18
C HIS A 162 6.17 -9.69 -1.03
N HIS A 163 6.26 -9.17 0.20
CA HIS A 163 7.04 -7.97 0.47
C HIS A 163 8.53 -8.31 0.51
N LEU A 164 9.31 -7.71 -0.38
CA LEU A 164 10.76 -7.88 -0.51
C LEU A 164 11.55 -6.66 -0.01
N ASN A 165 10.93 -5.49 -0.01
CA ASN A 165 11.57 -4.19 0.19
C ASN A 165 10.72 -3.25 1.06
N GLU A 166 10.33 -3.72 2.24
CA GLU A 166 9.73 -2.84 3.25
C GLU A 166 10.79 -1.84 3.73
N GLN A 167 10.54 -0.56 3.51
CA GLN A 167 11.51 0.50 3.79
C GLN A 167 10.86 1.65 4.55
N SER A 168 11.66 2.32 5.38
CA SER A 168 11.15 3.45 6.16
C SER A 168 10.69 4.59 5.23
N PRO A 169 9.72 5.42 5.64
CA PRO A 169 9.34 6.61 4.88
C PRO A 169 10.54 7.54 4.60
N GLN A 170 11.51 7.59 5.53
CA GLN A 170 12.74 8.38 5.35
C GLN A 170 13.62 7.85 4.21
N TYR A 171 13.69 6.52 4.00
CA TYR A 171 14.43 5.94 2.89
C TYR A 171 13.90 6.42 1.54
N TRP A 172 12.57 6.40 1.37
CA TRP A 172 11.93 6.91 0.15
C TRP A 172 12.10 8.41 0.01
N PHE A 173 11.96 9.16 1.10
CA PHE A 173 12.24 10.59 1.16
C PHE A 173 13.64 10.92 0.63
N ASP A 174 14.67 10.20 1.09
CA ASP A 174 16.06 10.46 0.71
C ASP A 174 16.29 10.20 -0.79
N LEU A 175 15.61 9.21 -1.37
CA LEU A 175 15.66 8.95 -2.81
C LEU A 175 15.00 10.08 -3.62
N PHE A 176 13.80 10.54 -3.24
CA PHE A 176 13.14 11.65 -3.91
C PHE A 176 13.94 12.98 -3.76
N GLN A 177 14.53 13.20 -2.58
CA GLN A 177 15.33 14.39 -2.31
C GLN A 177 16.56 14.50 -3.22
N GLN A 178 17.18 13.37 -3.60
CA GLN A 178 18.29 13.34 -4.56
C GLN A 178 17.91 13.90 -5.94
N HIS A 179 16.62 13.88 -6.29
CA HIS A 179 16.07 14.48 -7.51
C HIS A 179 15.52 15.90 -7.31
N GLY A 180 15.74 16.51 -6.14
CA GLY A 180 15.28 17.86 -5.81
C GLY A 180 13.79 17.95 -5.46
N TYR A 181 13.11 16.83 -5.25
CA TYR A 181 11.71 16.81 -4.82
C TYR A 181 11.61 17.09 -3.32
N VAL A 182 10.54 17.75 -2.93
CA VAL A 182 10.20 17.98 -1.52
C VAL A 182 9.06 17.05 -1.11
N CYS A 183 9.03 16.66 0.16
CA CYS A 183 7.97 15.82 0.72
C CYS A 183 6.90 16.67 1.38
N LEU A 184 5.64 16.36 1.08
CA LEU A 184 4.43 16.90 1.69
C LEU A 184 3.76 15.77 2.48
N ASP A 185 3.86 15.81 3.82
CA ASP A 185 3.34 14.80 4.72
C ASP A 185 1.98 15.23 5.27
N PHE A 186 0.91 14.78 4.59
CA PHE A 186 -0.48 15.13 4.90
C PHE A 186 -1.19 14.06 5.74
N ARG A 187 -0.46 13.05 6.22
CA ARG A 187 -1.04 11.87 6.89
C ARG A 187 -1.83 12.23 8.15
N ASP A 188 -1.43 13.28 8.87
CA ASP A 188 -2.17 13.77 10.04
C ASP A 188 -3.60 14.23 9.67
N ALA A 189 -3.80 14.77 8.46
CA ALA A 189 -5.10 15.22 8.00
C ALA A 189 -6.04 14.08 7.58
N ILE A 190 -5.49 12.92 7.22
CA ILE A 190 -6.26 11.72 6.82
C ILE A 190 -6.28 10.63 7.90
N TRP A 191 -5.59 10.82 9.01
CA TRP A 191 -5.30 9.79 10.02
C TRP A 191 -6.56 9.10 10.58
N THR A 192 -7.63 9.86 10.79
CA THR A 192 -8.86 9.34 11.40
C THR A 192 -10.00 9.13 10.40
N ASP A 193 -9.78 9.32 9.09
CA ASP A 193 -10.82 9.07 8.09
C ASP A 193 -10.90 7.55 7.81
N GLU A 194 -11.85 6.89 8.46
CA GLU A 194 -12.11 5.45 8.31
C GLU A 194 -12.57 5.04 6.90
N ALA A 195 -12.89 6.00 6.02
CA ALA A 195 -13.14 5.72 4.60
C ALA A 195 -11.85 5.48 3.81
N ILE A 196 -10.68 5.71 4.42
CA ILE A 196 -9.36 5.46 3.85
C ILE A 196 -8.76 4.24 4.54
N GLU A 197 -8.27 3.30 3.75
CA GLU A 197 -7.61 2.11 4.28
C GLU A 197 -6.39 2.49 5.16
N PRO A 198 -6.17 1.78 6.28
CA PRO A 198 -5.20 2.17 7.29
C PRO A 198 -3.75 2.19 6.79
N TRP A 199 -3.40 1.37 5.79
CA TRP A 199 -2.07 1.43 5.17
C TRP A 199 -1.87 2.75 4.41
N TYR A 200 -2.86 3.27 3.68
CA TYR A 200 -2.74 4.58 3.03
C TYR A 200 -2.66 5.73 4.05
N ARG A 201 -3.43 5.67 5.15
CA ARG A 201 -3.31 6.65 6.25
C ARG A 201 -1.92 6.68 6.88
N MET A 202 -1.24 5.53 6.86
CA MET A 202 0.10 5.33 7.43
C MET A 202 1.24 5.66 6.45
N ASN A 203 1.08 5.34 5.17
CA ASN A 203 2.18 5.26 4.21
C ASN A 203 2.12 6.34 3.11
N ALA A 204 0.94 6.90 2.83
CA ALA A 204 0.78 7.83 1.71
C ALA A 204 1.49 9.17 1.97
N LEU A 205 2.40 9.52 1.07
CA LEU A 205 3.14 10.79 1.04
C LEU A 205 3.06 11.39 -0.37
N VAL A 206 3.21 12.71 -0.46
CA VAL A 206 3.32 13.38 -1.74
C VAL A 206 4.72 13.94 -1.90
N PHE A 207 5.38 13.60 -3.01
CA PHE A 207 6.65 14.18 -3.40
C PHE A 207 6.44 15.09 -4.60
N ALA A 208 6.92 16.33 -4.54
CA ALA A 208 6.71 17.28 -5.62
C ALA A 208 7.97 18.08 -5.94
N HIS A 209 8.14 18.43 -7.21
CA HIS A 209 9.09 19.44 -7.62
C HIS A 209 8.67 20.80 -7.00
N PRO A 210 9.59 21.61 -6.43
CA PRO A 210 9.24 22.85 -5.73
C PRO A 210 8.42 23.87 -6.54
N ALA A 211 8.51 23.83 -7.87
CA ALA A 211 7.74 24.69 -8.78
C ALA A 211 6.29 24.20 -9.05
N HIS A 212 5.92 23.02 -8.57
CA HIS A 212 4.64 22.35 -8.88
C HIS A 212 3.94 21.81 -7.64
N LEU A 213 4.04 22.52 -6.50
CA LEU A 213 3.38 22.09 -5.27
C LEU A 213 1.86 22.10 -5.45
N PRO A 214 1.15 20.99 -5.13
CA PRO A 214 -0.31 20.99 -5.09
C PRO A 214 -0.80 22.03 -4.09
N GLN A 215 -1.72 22.89 -4.51
CA GLN A 215 -2.20 24.03 -3.69
C GLN A 215 -2.77 23.58 -2.34
N GLY A 216 -3.43 22.41 -2.28
CA GLY A 216 -3.99 21.87 -1.04
C GLY A 216 -2.94 21.33 -0.05
N LEU A 217 -1.66 21.28 -0.44
CA LEU A 217 -0.61 20.60 0.31
C LEU A 217 0.61 21.48 0.64
N THR A 218 0.60 22.77 0.30
CA THR A 218 1.75 23.67 0.50
C THR A 218 2.23 23.75 1.94
N ASP A 219 1.29 23.70 2.89
CA ASP A 219 1.57 23.82 4.34
C ASP A 219 2.05 22.51 4.97
N TYR A 220 2.07 21.41 4.21
CA TYR A 220 2.44 20.07 4.69
C TYR A 220 3.90 19.71 4.38
N GLN A 221 4.69 20.66 3.89
CA GLN A 221 6.09 20.40 3.56
C GLN A 221 6.91 20.05 4.81
N VAL A 222 7.60 18.90 4.77
CA VAL A 222 8.45 18.42 5.86
C VAL A 222 9.92 18.34 5.45
N LYS A 223 10.81 18.35 6.45
CA LYS A 223 12.27 18.17 6.26
C LYS A 223 12.73 16.72 6.46
N GLN A 224 11.85 15.86 6.95
CA GLN A 224 12.06 14.43 7.18
C GLN A 224 10.70 13.73 7.13
N ALA A 225 10.66 12.49 6.67
CA ALA A 225 9.44 11.69 6.62
C ALA A 225 9.30 10.86 7.90
N ARG A 226 8.21 11.07 8.64
CA ARG A 226 7.99 10.37 9.92
C ARG A 226 7.69 8.89 9.69
N HIS A 227 8.32 8.04 10.50
CA HIS A 227 7.92 6.64 10.63
C HIS A 227 6.83 6.56 11.70
N ILE A 228 5.58 6.33 11.28
CA ILE A 228 4.42 6.24 12.16
C ILE A 228 3.71 4.91 11.90
N VAL A 229 3.16 4.29 12.94
CA VAL A 229 2.40 3.04 12.82
C VAL A 229 0.96 3.34 13.22
N HIS A 230 0.02 3.08 12.31
CA HIS A 230 -1.39 3.32 12.58
C HIS A 230 -1.93 2.30 13.59
N PRO A 231 -2.74 2.69 14.60
CA PRO A 231 -3.29 1.77 15.58
C PRO A 231 -4.02 0.58 14.97
N ASP A 232 -4.79 0.77 13.90
CA ASP A 232 -5.51 -0.32 13.21
C ASP A 232 -4.55 -1.37 12.62
N ILE A 233 -3.38 -0.95 12.11
CA ILE A 233 -2.33 -1.85 11.62
C ILE A 233 -1.66 -2.54 12.81
N PHE A 234 -1.26 -1.76 13.82
CA PHE A 234 -0.62 -2.31 15.01
C PHE A 234 -1.50 -3.35 15.72
N GLN A 235 -2.81 -3.10 15.85
CA GLN A 235 -3.76 -4.02 16.49
C GLN A 235 -4.03 -5.26 15.65
N ALA A 236 -4.02 -5.15 14.32
CA ALA A 236 -4.19 -6.31 13.43
C ALA A 236 -3.00 -7.28 13.49
N TYR A 237 -1.78 -6.76 13.74
CA TYR A 237 -0.54 -7.55 13.81
C TYR A 237 -0.03 -7.81 15.23
N ALA A 238 -0.54 -7.10 16.23
CA ALA A 238 -0.34 -7.48 17.61
C ALA A 238 -0.87 -8.91 17.73
N PRO A 239 -0.03 -9.91 18.08
CA PRO A 239 -0.55 -11.23 18.39
C PRO A 239 -1.66 -11.00 19.41
N ILE A 240 -2.85 -11.57 19.17
CA ILE A 240 -3.93 -11.62 20.17
C ILE A 240 -3.23 -11.89 21.50
N GLY A 241 -3.14 -10.84 22.31
CA GLY A 241 -2.11 -10.76 23.34
C GLY A 241 -2.33 -11.92 24.27
N ARG A 242 -1.41 -12.89 24.29
CA ARG A 242 -1.28 -13.69 25.50
C ARG A 242 -0.83 -12.71 26.56
N ASN A 243 -1.72 -12.34 27.48
CA ASN A 243 -1.27 -11.56 28.62
C ASN A 243 -0.21 -12.41 29.31
N ILE A 244 0.98 -11.85 29.48
CA ILE A 244 2.00 -12.47 30.30
C ILE A 244 1.78 -11.89 31.70
N ILE A 245 1.20 -12.70 32.57
CA ILE A 245 1.12 -12.37 33.99
C ILE A 245 2.42 -12.86 34.62
N LEU A 246 3.18 -11.97 35.26
CA LEU A 246 4.38 -12.33 35.98
C LEU A 246 4.02 -12.67 37.42
N HIS A 247 4.25 -13.91 37.83
CA HIS A 247 4.07 -14.36 39.21
C HIS A 247 5.41 -14.37 39.93
N PHE A 248 5.49 -13.75 41.10
CA PHE A 248 6.66 -13.85 41.96
C PHE A 248 6.53 -15.05 42.90
N ASP A 249 7.36 -16.07 42.71
CA ASP A 249 7.46 -17.22 43.61
C ASP A 249 8.30 -16.82 44.83
N GLN A 250 7.66 -16.72 46.00
CA GLN A 250 8.34 -16.34 47.23
C GLN A 250 9.36 -17.37 47.72
N THR A 251 9.15 -18.66 47.41
CA THR A 251 10.03 -19.75 47.82
C THR A 251 11.31 -19.77 46.98
N LYS A 252 11.18 -19.53 45.67
CA LYS A 252 12.31 -19.48 44.73
C LYS A 252 12.92 -18.10 44.56
N LYS A 253 12.27 -17.05 45.06
CA LYS A 253 12.64 -15.63 44.91
C LYS A 253 12.87 -15.24 43.44
N GLN A 254 12.01 -15.73 42.54
CA GLN A 254 12.12 -15.51 41.10
C GLN A 254 10.76 -15.21 40.48
N TRP A 255 10.78 -14.48 39.37
CA TRP A 255 9.60 -14.20 38.55
C TRP A 255 9.40 -15.30 37.51
N PHE A 256 8.16 -15.75 37.34
CA PHE A 256 7.78 -16.74 36.33
C PHE A 256 6.67 -16.18 35.43
N PRO A 257 6.80 -16.34 34.10
CA PRO A 257 5.75 -15.92 33.17
C PRO A 257 4.61 -16.95 33.12
N GLU A 258 3.38 -16.50 33.31
CA GLU A 258 2.17 -17.23 32.96
C GLU A 258 1.55 -16.61 31.71
N TYR A 259 1.41 -17.41 30.67
CA TYR A 259 0.83 -16.97 29.40
C TYR A 259 -0.66 -17.31 29.41
N THR A 260 -1.55 -16.31 29.51
CA THR A 260 -2.99 -16.56 29.34
C THR A 260 -3.31 -16.77 27.87
N ALA A 261 -4.28 -17.64 27.58
CA ALA A 261 -4.80 -17.81 26.22
C ALA A 261 -5.63 -16.61 25.77
#